data_AF-A0A9Q0Q860-F1
#
_entry.id   AF-A0A9Q0Q860-F1
#
_cell.length_a   1.000
_cell.length_b   1.000
_cell.length_c   1.000
_cell.angle_alpha   90.00
_cell.angle_beta   90.00
_cell.angle_gamma   90.00
#
_symmetry.space_group_name_H-M   'P 1'
#
loop_
_entity.id
_entity.type
_entity.pdbx_description
1 polymer ?
#
loop_
_entity_poly.entity_id
_entity_poly.type
_entity_poly.pdbx_seq_one_letter_code
_entity_poly.pdbx_strand_id
1 'polypeptide(L)'
;MIDRQIAEEFLKTWASQSELSDVHSKIPAVHRHEISRVTARLFVGIGKGQLLASKEARCLLLQTWLVPFYDDFCWMRRGSKGLDRHLIEDGLSNTILTLPLAWQQDILLAWFDRFLNSGEDCPNIQRGFEVWWRRAFWRRSGEQERRRPIRITTATIENS
;
A
#
# COMPACT_ATOMS: atom_id res chain seq x y z
N MET A 1 14.86 19.37 12.66
CA MET A 1 13.91 20.00 11.72
C MET A 1 14.42 19.94 10.28
N ILE A 2 15.69 20.26 10.03
CA ILE A 2 16.32 20.19 8.70
C ILE A 2 16.26 18.77 8.10
N ASP A 3 16.61 17.72 8.86
CA ASP A 3 16.63 16.33 8.36
C ASP A 3 15.28 15.84 7.84
N ARG A 4 14.19 16.30 8.47
CA ARG A 4 12.82 15.93 8.11
C ARG A 4 12.39 16.58 6.79
N GLN A 5 12.77 17.83 6.58
CA GLN A 5 12.50 18.55 5.33
C GLN A 5 13.29 17.92 4.18
N ILE A 6 14.58 17.65 4.40
CA ILE A 6 15.46 16.99 3.42
C ILE A 6 14.90 15.62 3.02
N ALA A 7 14.45 14.83 3.99
CA ALA A 7 13.90 13.50 3.71
C ALA A 7 12.59 13.58 2.90
N GLU A 8 11.74 14.58 3.15
CA GLU A 8 10.53 14.80 2.36
C GLU A 8 10.83 15.24 0.93
N GLU A 9 11.78 16.15 0.74
CA GLU A 9 12.25 16.59 -0.58
C GLU A 9 12.90 15.45 -1.37
N PHE A 10 13.72 14.63 -0.70
CA PHE A 10 14.27 13.42 -1.28
C PHE A 10 13.16 12.47 -1.73
N LEU A 11 12.16 12.23 -0.88
CA LEU A 11 11.02 11.38 -1.23
C LEU A 11 10.29 11.89 -2.47
N LYS A 12 10.00 13.19 -2.55
CA LYS A 12 9.31 13.79 -3.72
C LYS A 12 10.14 13.63 -4.99
N THR A 13 11.45 13.90 -4.90
CA THR A 13 12.39 13.74 -6.01
C THR A 13 12.45 12.28 -6.47
N TRP A 14 12.54 11.34 -5.53
CA TRP A 14 12.59 9.92 -5.80
C TRP A 14 11.29 9.39 -6.40
N ALA A 15 10.14 9.78 -5.85
CA ALA A 15 8.83 9.39 -6.35
C ALA A 15 8.59 9.88 -7.79
N SER A 16 9.21 10.99 -8.19
CA SER A 16 9.06 11.57 -9.53
C SER A 16 9.95 10.93 -10.61
N GLN A 17 10.73 9.90 -10.27
CA GLN A 17 11.65 9.23 -11.21
C GLN A 17 10.94 8.20 -12.12
N SER A 18 9.92 8.62 -12.86
CA SER A 18 9.16 7.72 -13.76
C SER A 18 10.03 7.17 -14.90
N GLU A 19 10.85 8.01 -15.54
CA GLU A 19 11.73 7.58 -16.62
C GLU A 19 12.73 6.51 -16.17
N LEU A 20 13.26 6.66 -14.94
CA LEU A 20 14.15 5.67 -14.35
C LEU A 20 13.42 4.36 -14.07
N SER A 21 12.20 4.42 -13.56
CA SER A 21 11.34 3.26 -13.35
C SER A 21 11.05 2.51 -14.66
N ASP A 22 10.78 3.24 -15.74
CA ASP A 22 10.48 2.65 -17.05
C ASP A 22 11.67 1.87 -17.63
N VAL A 23 12.89 2.38 -17.46
CA VAL A 23 14.11 1.70 -17.92
C VAL A 23 14.64 0.66 -16.93
N HIS A 24 14.17 0.66 -15.68
CA HIS A 24 14.62 -0.25 -14.62
C HIS A 24 14.46 -1.72 -15.03
N SER A 25 13.31 -2.07 -15.62
CA SER A 25 13.00 -3.42 -16.11
C SER A 25 14.01 -3.95 -17.15
N LYS A 26 14.73 -3.07 -17.86
CA LYS A 26 15.66 -3.42 -18.95
C LYS A 26 17.03 -3.88 -18.46
N ILE A 27 17.36 -3.66 -17.18
CA ILE A 27 18.64 -4.01 -16.57
C ILE A 27 18.48 -5.30 -15.76
N PRO A 28 19.39 -6.29 -15.79
CA PRO A 28 19.25 -7.47 -14.93
C PRO A 28 19.13 -7.13 -13.44
N ALA A 29 18.21 -7.80 -12.72
CA ALA A 29 17.89 -7.53 -11.32
C ALA A 29 19.11 -7.53 -10.37
N VAL A 30 20.10 -8.37 -10.64
CA VAL A 30 21.38 -8.41 -9.90
C VAL A 30 22.13 -7.06 -9.89
N HIS A 31 21.94 -6.21 -10.89
CA HIS A 31 22.59 -4.89 -10.97
C HIS A 31 21.71 -3.73 -10.50
N ARG A 32 20.38 -3.86 -10.60
CA ARG A 32 19.43 -2.77 -10.32
C ARG A 32 18.75 -2.82 -8.95
N HIS A 33 18.84 -3.94 -8.23
CA HIS A 33 18.12 -4.11 -6.95
C HIS A 33 18.51 -3.09 -5.86
N GLU A 34 19.68 -2.45 -5.96
CA GLU A 34 20.07 -1.34 -5.08
C GLU A 34 19.13 -0.13 -5.20
N ILE A 35 18.57 0.13 -6.38
CA ILE A 35 17.52 1.15 -6.58
C ILE A 35 16.27 0.75 -5.76
N SER A 36 15.86 -0.51 -5.86
CA SER A 36 14.73 -1.05 -5.11
C SER A 36 14.98 -1.01 -3.58
N ARG A 37 16.24 -1.11 -3.13
CA ARG A 37 16.61 -0.93 -1.71
C ARG A 37 16.41 0.49 -1.20
N VAL A 38 16.60 1.51 -2.05
CA VAL A 38 16.26 2.90 -1.70
C VAL A 38 14.76 3.02 -1.45
N THR A 39 13.93 2.50 -2.37
CA THR A 39 12.47 2.45 -2.21
C THR A 39 12.06 1.66 -0.96
N ALA A 40 12.73 0.54 -0.66
CA ALA A 40 12.49 -0.25 0.54
C ALA A 40 12.67 0.58 1.82
N ARG A 41 13.77 1.35 1.90
CA ARG A 41 14.03 2.25 3.05
C ARG A 41 12.98 3.34 3.19
N LEU A 42 12.48 3.88 2.08
CA LEU A 42 11.38 4.84 2.10
C LEU A 42 10.10 4.22 2.65
N PHE A 43 9.74 3.00 2.23
CA PHE A 43 8.59 2.29 2.81
C PHE A 43 8.75 2.03 4.30
N VAL A 44 9.92 1.60 4.77
CA VAL A 44 10.19 1.43 6.21
C VAL A 44 10.02 2.77 6.94
N GLY A 45 10.63 3.84 6.43
CA GLY A 45 10.57 5.16 7.04
C GLY A 45 9.14 5.70 7.15
N ILE A 46 8.36 5.58 6.08
CA ILE A 46 6.94 5.99 6.04
C ILE A 46 6.11 5.13 6.97
N GLY A 47 6.24 3.80 6.88
CA GLY A 47 5.44 2.86 7.66
C GLY A 47 5.72 2.89 9.17
N LYS A 48 6.91 3.35 9.59
CA LYS A 48 7.24 3.63 11.01
C LYS A 48 6.87 5.04 11.46
N GLY A 49 6.40 5.91 10.57
CA GLY A 49 6.16 7.32 10.87
C GLY A 49 7.42 8.15 11.08
N GLN A 50 8.60 7.64 10.68
CA GLN A 50 9.89 8.34 10.76
C GLN A 50 10.03 9.35 9.61
N LEU A 51 9.44 9.05 8.46
CA LEU A 51 9.36 9.91 7.29
C LEU A 51 7.90 10.32 7.09
N LEU A 52 7.63 11.63 7.15
CA LEU A 52 6.29 12.13 6.88
C LEU A 52 6.18 12.51 5.42
N ALA A 53 5.20 11.89 4.79
CA ALA A 53 4.93 12.01 3.38
C ALA A 53 3.50 12.51 3.20
N SER A 54 3.32 13.49 2.32
CA SER A 54 1.98 13.87 1.90
C SER A 54 1.26 12.66 1.29
N LYS A 55 -0.07 12.74 1.19
CA LYS A 55 -0.86 11.70 0.53
C LYS A 55 -0.39 11.53 -0.92
N GLU A 56 -0.15 12.63 -1.60
CA GLU A 56 0.26 12.70 -3.01
C GLU A 56 1.64 12.08 -3.19
N ALA A 57 2.60 12.35 -2.30
CA ALA A 57 3.94 11.76 -2.36
C ALA A 57 3.90 10.23 -2.16
N ARG A 58 3.04 9.71 -1.26
CA ARG A 58 2.86 8.27 -1.07
C ARG A 58 2.22 7.60 -2.28
N CYS A 59 1.20 8.22 -2.86
CA CYS A 59 0.57 7.75 -4.10
C CYS A 59 1.60 7.67 -5.22
N LEU A 60 2.35 8.77 -5.44
CA LEU A 60 3.35 8.84 -6.51
C LEU A 60 4.48 7.84 -6.29
N LEU A 61 4.96 7.66 -5.05
CA LEU A 61 5.98 6.66 -4.73
C LEU A 61 5.52 5.26 -5.14
N LEU A 62 4.28 4.87 -4.79
CA LEU A 62 3.74 3.56 -5.13
C LEU A 62 3.45 3.43 -6.63
N GLN A 63 2.92 4.45 -7.28
CA GLN A 63 2.71 4.45 -8.74
C GLN A 63 4.02 4.23 -9.50
N THR A 64 5.08 4.95 -9.11
CA THR A 64 6.35 4.90 -9.81
C THR A 64 7.12 3.62 -9.50
N TRP A 65 7.15 3.18 -8.24
CA TRP A 65 8.13 2.18 -7.80
C TRP A 65 7.58 0.82 -7.41
N LEU A 66 6.26 0.64 -7.23
CA LEU A 66 5.72 -0.60 -6.67
C LEU A 66 6.03 -1.82 -7.53
N VAL A 67 5.83 -1.72 -8.85
CA VAL A 67 6.10 -2.84 -9.77
C VAL A 67 7.60 -3.17 -9.83
N PRO A 68 8.52 -2.20 -10.10
CA PRO A 68 9.97 -2.45 -10.02
C PRO A 68 10.41 -3.06 -8.68
N PHE A 69 9.82 -2.57 -7.59
CA PHE A 69 10.12 -3.05 -6.24
C PHE A 69 9.71 -4.52 -6.06
N TYR A 70 8.53 -4.92 -6.54
CA TYR A 70 8.12 -6.31 -6.49
C TYR A 70 9.01 -7.22 -7.33
N ASP A 71 9.40 -6.78 -8.53
CA ASP A 71 10.22 -7.59 -9.45
C ASP A 71 11.64 -7.86 -8.90
N ASP A 72 12.15 -6.96 -8.08
CA ASP A 72 13.47 -7.08 -7.46
C ASP A 72 13.45 -7.69 -6.04
N PHE A 73 12.27 -7.95 -5.46
CA PHE A 73 12.16 -8.31 -4.04
C PHE A 73 12.97 -9.57 -3.67
N CYS A 74 12.96 -10.58 -4.54
CA CYS A 74 13.75 -11.80 -4.33
C CYS A 74 15.27 -11.57 -4.36
N TRP A 75 15.74 -10.52 -5.04
CA TRP A 75 17.16 -10.13 -5.08
C TRP A 75 17.54 -9.30 -3.87
N MET A 76 16.65 -8.40 -3.44
CA MET A 76 16.84 -7.68 -2.18
C MET A 76 16.91 -8.62 -0.98
N ARG A 77 16.14 -9.73 -0.99
CA ARG A 77 16.20 -10.78 0.05
C ARG A 77 17.54 -11.52 0.07
N ARG A 78 18.12 -11.80 -1.10
CA ARG A 78 19.37 -12.57 -1.23
C ARG A 78 20.62 -11.73 -0.96
N GLY A 79 20.55 -10.41 -1.20
CA GLY A 79 21.69 -9.48 -1.06
C GLY A 79 21.71 -8.64 0.23
N SER A 80 20.73 -8.77 1.14
CA SER A 80 20.55 -7.82 2.24
C SER A 80 21.47 -8.05 3.45
N LYS A 81 22.69 -7.52 3.39
CA LYS A 81 23.36 -7.06 4.62
C LYS A 81 22.68 -5.75 5.07
N GLY A 82 21.85 -5.81 6.12
CA GLY A 82 21.41 -4.62 6.87
C GLY A 82 20.03 -4.03 6.56
N LEU A 83 19.11 -4.75 5.89
CA LEU A 83 17.69 -4.34 5.84
C LEU A 83 16.79 -5.55 6.09
N ASP A 84 16.09 -5.52 7.22
CA ASP A 84 15.23 -6.60 7.69
C ASP A 84 13.97 -6.76 6.80
N ARG A 85 13.70 -7.99 6.36
CA ARG A 85 12.58 -8.32 5.46
C ARG A 85 11.24 -7.87 6.04
N HIS A 86 11.00 -8.19 7.30
CA HIS A 86 9.71 -7.91 7.94
C HIS A 86 9.49 -6.41 8.07
N LEU A 87 10.54 -5.63 8.35
CA LEU A 87 10.44 -4.18 8.35
C LEU A 87 10.01 -3.63 6.98
N ILE A 88 10.52 -4.20 5.89
CA ILE A 88 10.16 -3.79 4.53
C ILE A 88 8.69 -4.12 4.25
N GLU A 89 8.26 -5.34 4.57
CA GLU A 89 6.89 -5.82 4.37
C GLU A 89 5.88 -4.99 5.18
N ASP A 90 6.16 -4.76 6.47
CA ASP A 90 5.35 -3.90 7.34
C ASP A 90 5.36 -2.45 6.84
N GLY A 91 6.51 -1.95 6.40
CA GLY A 91 6.67 -0.61 5.84
C GLY A 91 5.80 -0.38 4.61
N LEU A 92 5.85 -1.33 3.66
CA LEU A 92 5.05 -1.30 2.44
C LEU A 92 3.55 -1.40 2.78
N SER A 93 3.18 -2.37 3.61
CA SER A 93 1.81 -2.59 4.09
C SER A 93 1.21 -1.33 4.72
N ASN A 94 1.93 -0.73 5.68
CA ASN A 94 1.49 0.49 6.35
C ASN A 94 1.40 1.68 5.39
N THR A 95 2.32 1.77 4.42
CA THR A 95 2.27 2.82 3.39
C THR A 95 0.99 2.68 2.54
N ILE A 96 0.69 1.47 2.03
CA ILE A 96 -0.51 1.18 1.25
C ILE A 96 -1.78 1.50 2.05
N LEU A 97 -1.86 1.06 3.31
CA LEU A 97 -3.02 1.27 4.19
C LEU A 97 -3.34 2.74 4.51
N THR A 98 -2.46 3.66 4.11
CA THR A 98 -2.68 5.11 4.29
C THR A 98 -3.21 5.81 3.03
N LEU A 99 -3.32 5.10 1.91
CA LEU A 99 -3.87 5.62 0.66
C LEU A 99 -5.41 5.71 0.69
N PRO A 100 -6.07 6.36 -0.29
CA PRO A 100 -7.52 6.23 -0.48
C PRO A 100 -7.97 4.78 -0.66
N LEU A 101 -9.17 4.42 -0.20
CA LEU A 101 -9.69 3.05 -0.27
C LEU A 101 -9.69 2.44 -1.68
N ALA A 102 -9.99 3.24 -2.71
CA ALA A 102 -9.93 2.78 -4.11
C ALA A 102 -8.51 2.32 -4.49
N TRP A 103 -7.50 3.13 -4.18
CA TRP A 103 -6.10 2.79 -4.40
C TRP A 103 -5.64 1.59 -3.56
N GLN A 104 -6.10 1.48 -2.30
CA GLN A 104 -5.84 0.31 -1.47
C GLN A 104 -6.37 -0.96 -2.14
N GLN A 105 -7.62 -0.93 -2.63
CA GLN A 105 -8.24 -2.06 -3.31
C GLN A 105 -7.44 -2.49 -4.54
N ASP A 106 -7.12 -1.55 -5.43
CA ASP A 106 -6.42 -1.85 -6.67
C ASP A 106 -5.05 -2.50 -6.39
N ILE A 107 -4.28 -1.91 -5.48
CA ILE A 107 -2.95 -2.41 -5.12
C ILE A 107 -3.04 -3.77 -4.40
N LEU A 108 -3.95 -3.92 -3.44
CA LEU A 108 -4.02 -5.14 -2.62
C LEU A 108 -4.56 -6.33 -3.41
N LEU A 109 -5.47 -6.11 -4.35
CA LEU A 109 -5.93 -7.18 -5.24
C LEU A 109 -4.85 -7.57 -6.26
N ALA A 110 -4.13 -6.61 -6.83
CA ALA A 110 -2.99 -6.89 -7.70
C ALA A 110 -1.85 -7.62 -6.95
N TRP A 111 -1.57 -7.22 -5.71
CA TRP A 111 -0.65 -7.93 -4.85
C TRP A 111 -1.13 -9.35 -4.56
N PHE A 112 -2.41 -9.56 -4.26
CA PHE A 112 -2.95 -10.88 -3.92
C PHE A 112 -2.79 -11.86 -5.09
N ASP A 113 -3.10 -11.42 -6.31
CA ASP A 113 -2.84 -12.20 -7.52
C ASP A 113 -1.35 -12.53 -7.67
N ARG A 114 -0.46 -11.54 -7.55
CA ARG A 114 0.99 -11.76 -7.61
C ARG A 114 1.47 -12.73 -6.52
N PHE A 115 0.97 -12.61 -5.30
CA PHE A 115 1.35 -13.44 -4.16
C PHE A 115 0.99 -14.91 -4.39
N LEU A 116 -0.20 -15.18 -4.94
CA LEU A 116 -0.61 -16.54 -5.30
C LEU A 116 0.27 -17.14 -6.42
N ASN A 117 0.77 -16.30 -7.34
CA ASN A 117 1.55 -16.75 -8.49
C ASN A 117 3.07 -16.77 -8.27
N SER A 118 3.60 -16.08 -7.25
CA SER A 118 5.06 -15.84 -7.08
C SER A 118 5.69 -16.47 -5.83
N GLY A 119 4.89 -17.11 -4.95
CA GLY A 119 5.39 -17.76 -3.74
C GLY A 119 6.22 -16.82 -2.82
N GLU A 120 7.38 -17.30 -2.36
CA GLU A 120 8.28 -16.58 -1.44
C GLU A 120 9.04 -15.39 -2.07
N ASP A 121 8.88 -15.15 -3.37
CA ASP A 121 9.58 -14.07 -4.07
C ASP A 121 8.77 -12.75 -4.09
N CYS A 122 7.56 -12.76 -3.56
CA CYS A 122 6.72 -11.58 -3.34
C CYS A 122 6.79 -11.11 -1.87
N PRO A 123 6.78 -9.79 -1.57
CA PRO A 123 6.66 -9.32 -0.19
C PRO A 123 5.36 -9.80 0.44
N ASN A 124 5.45 -10.33 1.66
CA ASN A 124 4.27 -10.76 2.40
C ASN A 124 3.61 -9.57 3.12
N ILE A 125 2.60 -8.98 2.47
CA ILE A 125 1.75 -7.93 3.08
C ILE A 125 0.36 -8.45 3.49
N GLN A 126 0.23 -9.75 3.76
CA GLN A 126 -1.04 -10.40 4.14
C GLN A 126 -1.72 -9.69 5.31
N ARG A 127 -0.96 -9.32 6.35
CA ARG A 127 -1.51 -8.59 7.49
C ARG A 127 -2.15 -7.26 7.08
N GLY A 128 -1.56 -6.56 6.12
CA GLY A 128 -2.11 -5.34 5.54
C GLY A 128 -3.41 -5.59 4.80
N PHE A 129 -3.42 -6.63 3.96
CA PHE A 129 -4.60 -7.09 3.25
C PHE A 129 -5.76 -7.40 4.21
N GLU A 130 -5.53 -8.17 5.28
CA GLU A 130 -6.55 -8.50 6.28
C GLU A 130 -7.12 -7.28 7.00
N VAL A 131 -6.28 -6.28 7.29
CA VAL A 131 -6.71 -5.01 7.88
C VAL A 131 -7.61 -4.24 6.92
N TRP A 132 -7.20 -4.09 5.66
CA TRP A 132 -8.03 -3.45 4.64
C TRP A 132 -9.34 -4.20 4.41
N TRP A 133 -9.30 -5.53 4.26
CA TRP A 133 -10.48 -6.37 4.01
C TRP A 133 -11.54 -6.19 5.09
N ARG A 134 -11.14 -6.25 6.37
CA ARG A 134 -12.05 -5.95 7.49
C ARG A 134 -12.63 -4.54 7.39
N ARG A 135 -11.82 -3.52 7.08
CA ARG A 135 -12.31 -2.14 6.95
C ARG A 135 -13.28 -1.96 5.78
N ALA A 136 -13.03 -2.61 4.65
CA ALA A 136 -13.79 -2.47 3.42
C ALA A 136 -15.17 -3.18 3.49
N PHE A 137 -15.23 -4.35 4.12
CA PHE A 137 -16.43 -5.19 4.08
C PHE A 137 -17.22 -5.23 5.41
N TRP A 138 -16.61 -5.00 6.57
CA TRP A 138 -17.28 -5.12 7.87
C TRP A 138 -18.35 -4.05 8.14
N ARG A 139 -18.29 -2.88 7.48
CA ARG A 139 -19.37 -1.86 7.60
C ARG A 139 -20.54 -2.11 6.65
N ARG A 140 -20.34 -2.84 5.55
CA ARG A 140 -21.40 -3.10 4.56
C ARG A 140 -22.47 -4.08 5.05
N SER A 141 -22.12 -4.96 5.99
CA SER A 141 -23.06 -5.94 6.58
C SER A 141 -23.95 -5.37 7.69
N GLY A 142 -23.56 -4.30 8.39
CA GLY A 142 -24.31 -3.75 9.53
C GLY A 142 -25.30 -2.63 9.22
N GLU A 143 -25.13 -1.91 8.11
CA GLU A 143 -26.03 -0.79 7.73
C GLU A 143 -27.26 -1.23 6.92
N GLN A 144 -27.21 -2.42 6.31
CA GLN A 144 -28.34 -2.97 5.55
C GLN A 144 -29.43 -3.54 6.47
N GLU A 145 -29.07 -4.04 7.65
CA GLU A 145 -30.00 -4.60 8.65
C GLU A 145 -30.82 -3.51 9.38
N ARG A 146 -30.31 -2.28 9.51
CA ARG A 146 -30.91 -1.22 10.35
C ARG A 146 -31.92 -0.30 9.65
N ARG A 147 -32.22 -0.51 8.36
CA ARG A 147 -33.04 0.43 7.56
C ARG A 147 -34.42 -0.11 7.13
N ARG A 148 -35.14 -0.82 8.01
CA ARG A 148 -36.60 -0.96 7.88
C ARG A 148 -37.31 -0.82 9.23
N PRO A 149 -37.59 0.41 9.70
CA PRO A 149 -38.66 0.56 10.67
C PRO A 149 -39.98 0.28 9.94
N ILE A 150 -40.65 -0.80 10.31
CA ILE A 150 -42.02 -1.11 9.89
C ILE A 150 -42.91 0.02 10.43
N ARG A 151 -43.34 0.94 9.56
CA ARG A 151 -44.38 1.92 9.90
C ARG A 151 -45.74 1.24 9.73
N ILE A 152 -46.36 0.87 10.84
CA ILE A 152 -47.79 0.54 10.88
C ILE A 152 -48.53 1.85 11.08
N THR A 153 -49.15 2.37 10.02
CA THR A 153 -50.13 3.47 10.12
C THR A 153 -51.48 2.87 10.50
N THR A 154 -51.91 3.10 11.75
CA THR A 154 -53.30 2.91 12.16
C THR A 154 -54.15 4.02 11.54
N ALA A 155 -55.05 3.67 10.62
CA ALA A 155 -56.07 4.57 10.13
C ALA A 155 -57.21 4.65 11.16
N THR A 156 -57.41 5.83 11.75
CA THR A 156 -58.64 6.20 12.43
C THR A 156 -59.74 6.36 11.39
N ILE A 157 -60.77 5.52 11.48
CA ILE A 157 -62.02 5.68 10.73
C ILE A 157 -62.94 6.51 11.62
N GLU A 158 -63.14 7.78 11.27
CA GLU A 158 -64.26 8.58 11.78
C GLU A 158 -65.44 8.37 10.84
N ASN A 159 -66.55 7.83 11.36
CA ASN A 159 -67.85 7.83 10.67
C ASN A 159 -68.77 8.83 11.35
N SER A 160 -69.47 9.59 10.51
CA SER A 160 -70.48 10.63 10.79
C SER A 160 -71.68 10.14 11.58
#